data_AF-A0A7W5TKE6-F1
#
_entry.id   AF-A0A7W5TKE6-F1
#
_cell.length_a   1.000
_cell.length_b   1.000
_cell.length_c   1.000
_cell.angle_alpha   90.00
_cell.angle_beta   90.00
_cell.angle_gamma   90.00
#
_symmetry.space_group_name_H-M   'P 1'
#
loop_
_entity.id
_entity.type
_entity.pdbx_description
1 polymer ?
#
loop_
_entity_poly.entity_id
_entity_poly.type
_entity_poly.pdbx_seq_one_letter_code
_entity_poly.pdbx_strand_id
1 'polypeptide(L)'
;MIIEIGHYALVLALATALILSVVPVIGARRHDRAMMDVATIGSLAMFALVVFSFGVLTYAHVVSDFSVENVWENSHSLVPLIYKYSGVWGNHEGSMMLWLLILTLFSALVAVFGRNLPETLKANVLAVQAWISVAFTLFILLTSNPFLRLDPAPAEGRDLNPVLQDVGLAIHPPLLYLGYVGFSVCFSFAVAALLEGRIDAAWARWVRPWTLAAWTFLTLGIAMGSYWAYYELGWGGWWFWDPVENASFMPWLAGTALLHSALVMEKREALKIWTVLLAILTFSLSLMGTFLVRSGVLTSVHAFASDPSRGVFILCILLIFIGGALSLFAFRAPKLSA
;
A
#
# COMPACT_ATOMS: atom_id res chain seq x y z
N MET A 1 12.70 19.68 16.33
CA MET A 1 13.84 19.12 15.54
C MET A 1 13.64 17.67 15.12
N ILE A 2 13.22 16.75 16.00
CA ILE A 2 13.04 15.34 15.59
C ILE A 2 11.97 15.19 14.49
N ILE A 3 10.88 15.96 14.58
CA ILE A 3 9.77 16.00 13.62
C ILE A 3 10.25 16.38 12.21
N GLU A 4 11.09 17.41 12.13
CA GLU A 4 11.67 17.90 10.89
C GLU A 4 12.62 16.88 10.26
N ILE A 5 13.37 16.12 11.08
CA ILE A 5 14.22 15.02 10.60
C ILE A 5 13.36 13.86 10.07
N GLY A 6 12.25 13.53 10.74
CA GLY A 6 11.29 12.54 10.25
C GLY A 6 10.65 12.92 8.92
N HIS A 7 10.28 14.20 8.77
CA HIS A 7 9.77 14.75 7.51
C HIS A 7 10.85 14.75 6.42
N TYR A 8 12.08 15.15 6.73
CA TYR A 8 13.20 15.11 5.79
C TYR A 8 13.52 13.68 5.32
N ALA A 9 13.43 12.69 6.22
CA ALA A 9 13.59 11.28 5.86
C ALA A 9 12.54 10.82 4.83
N LEU A 10 11.29 11.31 4.92
CA LEU A 10 10.25 11.05 3.93
C LEU A 10 10.55 11.70 2.58
N VAL A 11 11.08 12.93 2.58
CA VAL A 11 11.55 13.60 1.35
C VAL A 11 12.71 12.84 0.72
N LEU A 12 13.65 12.34 1.52
CA LEU A 12 14.76 11.51 1.03
C LEU A 12 14.27 10.15 0.52
N ALA A 13 13.22 9.59 1.11
CA ALA A 13 12.56 8.39 0.61
C ALA A 13 11.95 8.64 -0.79
N LEU A 14 11.35 9.82 -1.03
CA LEU A 14 10.88 10.21 -2.36
C LEU A 14 12.03 10.28 -3.36
N ALA A 15 13.14 10.94 -3.02
CA ALA A 15 14.32 11.00 -3.89
C ALA A 15 14.86 9.61 -4.22
N THR A 16 14.90 8.71 -3.23
CA THR A 16 15.30 7.30 -3.41
C THR A 16 14.33 6.56 -4.34
N ALA A 17 13.02 6.75 -4.16
CA ALA A 17 11.98 6.16 -5.00
C ALA A 17 12.06 6.63 -6.45
N LEU A 18 12.40 7.91 -6.68
CA LEU A 18 12.62 8.46 -8.03
C LEU A 18 13.84 7.81 -8.71
N ILE A 19 14.93 7.56 -7.98
CA ILE A 19 16.07 6.83 -8.54
C ILE A 19 15.70 5.38 -8.86
N LEU A 20 15.03 4.70 -7.93
CA LEU A 20 14.57 3.31 -8.09
C LEU A 20 13.55 3.13 -9.21
N SER A 21 12.74 4.15 -9.49
CA SER A 21 11.74 4.09 -10.57
C SER A 21 12.38 4.09 -11.97
N VAL A 22 13.59 4.62 -12.12
CA VAL A 22 14.22 4.84 -13.43
C VAL A 22 15.45 3.95 -13.64
N VAL A 23 16.40 3.97 -12.71
CA VAL A 23 17.73 3.37 -12.90
C VAL A 23 17.67 1.85 -13.15
N PRO A 24 16.95 1.04 -12.34
CA PRO A 24 16.87 -0.40 -12.58
C PRO A 24 16.20 -0.77 -13.89
N VAL A 25 15.21 0.01 -14.35
CA VAL A 25 14.51 -0.22 -15.62
C VAL A 25 15.45 0.02 -16.80
N ILE A 26 16.26 1.07 -16.74
CA ILE A 26 17.31 1.32 -17.73
C ILE A 26 18.35 0.21 -17.69
N GLY A 27 18.77 -0.20 -16.49
CA GLY A 27 19.69 -1.33 -16.28
C GLY A 27 19.19 -2.62 -16.90
N ALA A 28 17.93 -2.98 -16.67
CA ALA A 28 17.31 -4.17 -17.23
C ALA A 28 17.27 -4.15 -18.77
N ARG A 29 17.01 -2.97 -19.38
CA ARG A 29 17.03 -2.83 -20.85
C ARG A 29 18.44 -2.86 -21.45
N ARG A 30 19.45 -2.40 -20.72
CA ARG A 30 20.86 -2.41 -21.15
C ARG A 30 21.60 -3.68 -20.75
N HIS A 31 20.97 -4.56 -19.98
CA HIS A 31 21.63 -5.67 -19.29
C HIS A 31 22.83 -5.20 -18.43
N ASP A 32 22.71 -4.01 -17.84
CA ASP A 32 23.73 -3.45 -16.95
C ASP A 32 23.45 -3.87 -15.50
N ARG A 33 24.31 -4.75 -14.98
CA ARG A 33 24.19 -5.31 -13.65
C ARG A 33 24.28 -4.27 -12.54
N ALA A 34 25.19 -3.30 -12.67
CA ALA A 34 25.38 -2.27 -11.65
C ALA A 34 24.12 -1.40 -11.51
N MET A 35 23.49 -1.05 -12.63
CA MET A 35 22.22 -0.32 -12.63
C MET A 35 21.05 -1.17 -12.07
N MET A 36 21.04 -2.48 -12.33
CA MET A 36 20.03 -3.39 -11.75
C MET A 36 20.20 -3.57 -10.24
N ASP A 37 21.44 -3.64 -9.74
CA ASP A 37 21.74 -3.83 -8.31
C ASP A 37 21.28 -2.65 -7.44
N VAL A 38 21.17 -1.44 -8.03
CA VAL A 38 20.55 -0.26 -7.38
C VAL A 38 19.15 -0.59 -6.88
N ALA A 39 18.40 -1.47 -7.57
CA ALA A 39 17.05 -1.86 -7.14
C ALA A 39 17.06 -2.46 -5.73
N THR A 40 17.98 -3.40 -5.47
CA THR A 40 18.01 -4.14 -4.21
C THR A 40 18.42 -3.23 -3.05
N ILE A 41 19.52 -2.49 -3.23
CA ILE A 41 20.06 -1.62 -2.18
C ILE A 41 19.13 -0.44 -1.93
N GLY A 42 18.63 0.19 -3.00
CA GLY A 42 17.74 1.34 -2.88
C GLY A 42 16.40 0.96 -2.23
N SER A 43 15.81 -0.23 -2.52
CA SER A 43 14.57 -0.65 -1.85
C SER A 43 14.76 -0.84 -0.34
N LEU A 44 15.92 -1.34 0.10
CA LEU A 44 16.25 -1.45 1.52
C LEU A 44 16.47 -0.07 2.17
N ALA A 45 17.18 0.82 1.48
CA ALA A 45 17.39 2.20 1.94
C ALA A 45 16.06 2.95 2.05
N MET A 46 15.18 2.82 1.06
CA MET A 46 13.85 3.42 1.07
C MET A 46 13.01 2.91 2.23
N PHE A 47 13.01 1.59 2.48
CA PHE A 47 12.30 1.02 3.62
C PHE A 47 12.84 1.56 4.95
N ALA A 48 14.16 1.64 5.12
CA ALA A 48 14.77 2.21 6.33
C ALA A 48 14.38 3.68 6.55
N LEU A 49 14.35 4.49 5.49
CA LEU A 49 13.93 5.90 5.56
C LEU A 49 12.46 6.04 5.94
N VAL A 50 11.58 5.22 5.37
CA VAL A 50 10.15 5.24 5.70
C VAL A 50 9.90 4.71 7.12
N VAL A 51 10.59 3.65 7.55
CA VAL A 51 10.54 3.16 8.94
C VAL A 51 10.96 4.25 9.91
N PHE A 52 12.05 4.96 9.61
CA PHE A 52 12.52 6.06 10.45
C PHE A 52 11.48 7.19 10.52
N SER A 53 10.94 7.62 9.38
CA SER A 53 9.90 8.66 9.31
C SER A 53 8.63 8.26 10.09
N PHE A 54 8.13 7.04 9.88
CA PHE A 54 6.99 6.49 10.60
C PHE A 54 7.27 6.38 12.11
N GLY A 55 8.49 5.99 12.50
CA GLY A 55 8.95 5.94 13.88
C GLY A 55 8.95 7.31 14.55
N VAL A 56 9.36 8.37 13.85
CA VAL A 56 9.27 9.75 14.34
C VAL A 56 7.82 10.19 14.54
N LEU A 57 6.93 9.90 13.60
CA LEU A 57 5.50 10.20 13.76
C LEU A 57 4.90 9.44 14.95
N THR A 58 5.27 8.17 15.11
CA THR A 58 4.85 7.34 16.25
C THR A 58 5.35 7.92 17.57
N TYR A 59 6.61 8.34 17.61
CA TYR A 59 7.18 9.01 18.77
C TYR A 59 6.38 10.27 19.14
N ALA A 60 6.03 11.11 18.16
CA ALA A 60 5.23 12.32 18.36
C ALA A 60 3.87 12.03 19.01
N HIS A 61 3.16 10.99 18.54
CA HIS A 61 1.91 10.53 19.16
C HIS A 61 2.11 10.03 20.59
N VAL A 62 3.12 9.20 20.84
CA VAL A 62 3.38 8.60 22.15
C VAL A 62 3.71 9.65 23.22
N VAL A 63 4.52 10.65 22.88
CA VAL A 63 4.89 11.74 23.80
C VAL A 63 3.87 12.89 23.81
N SER A 64 2.77 12.76 23.05
CA SER A 64 1.73 13.79 22.94
C SER A 64 2.28 15.15 22.51
N ASP A 65 3.12 15.15 21.47
CA ASP A 65 3.66 16.39 20.87
C ASP A 65 2.59 17.12 20.06
N PHE A 66 1.77 17.94 20.74
CA PHE A 66 0.68 18.71 20.12
C PHE A 66 1.15 19.85 19.23
N SER A 67 2.45 20.09 19.12
CA SER A 67 2.99 20.99 18.11
C SER A 67 2.97 20.38 16.69
N VAL A 68 2.60 19.10 16.57
CA VAL A 68 2.28 18.44 15.29
C VAL A 68 0.77 18.38 15.12
N GLU A 69 0.25 18.95 14.03
CA GLU A 69 -1.19 19.04 13.74
C GLU A 69 -1.87 17.67 13.79
N ASN A 70 -1.27 16.66 13.18
CA ASN A 70 -1.82 15.30 13.17
C ASN A 70 -1.98 14.69 14.59
N VAL A 71 -1.04 14.98 15.50
CA VAL A 71 -1.09 14.52 16.89
C VAL A 71 -2.15 15.30 17.66
N TRP A 72 -2.19 16.62 17.46
CA TRP A 72 -3.20 17.48 18.08
C TRP A 72 -4.63 17.08 17.68
N GLU A 73 -4.87 16.75 16.42
CA GLU A 73 -6.21 16.39 15.95
C GLU A 73 -6.67 14.99 16.40
N ASN A 74 -5.74 14.06 16.66
CA ASN A 74 -6.06 12.62 16.77
C ASN A 74 -5.51 11.95 18.03
N SER A 75 -5.15 12.72 19.06
CA SER A 75 -4.62 12.19 20.32
C SER A 75 -4.95 13.11 21.50
N HIS A 76 -4.74 12.61 22.72
CA HIS A 76 -4.88 13.36 23.97
C HIS A 76 -3.84 12.88 24.99
N SER A 77 -3.41 13.74 25.91
CA SER A 77 -2.36 13.40 26.89
C SER A 77 -2.73 12.20 27.77
N LEU A 78 -4.01 12.11 28.13
CA LEU A 78 -4.62 11.08 28.99
C LEU A 78 -5.07 9.81 28.26
N VAL A 79 -5.03 9.77 26.92
CA VAL A 79 -5.49 8.57 26.19
C VAL A 79 -4.55 7.39 26.49
N PRO A 80 -5.07 6.16 26.72
CA PRO A 80 -4.25 4.98 26.94
C PRO A 80 -3.16 4.79 25.87
N LEU A 81 -1.99 4.29 26.27
CA LEU A 81 -0.82 4.19 25.41
C LEU A 81 -1.07 3.41 24.10
N ILE A 82 -1.90 2.35 24.16
CA ILE A 82 -2.29 1.58 22.96
C ILE A 82 -2.93 2.48 21.88
N TYR A 83 -3.74 3.46 22.30
CA TYR A 83 -4.41 4.39 21.39
C TYR A 83 -3.51 5.54 20.96
N LYS A 84 -2.42 5.82 21.68
CA LYS A 84 -1.34 6.66 21.15
C LYS A 84 -0.61 5.98 20.00
N TYR A 85 -0.37 4.66 20.09
CA TYR A 85 0.19 3.92 18.95
C TYR A 85 -0.80 3.80 17.80
N SER A 86 -2.03 3.36 18.07
CA SER A 86 -3.01 3.15 17.00
C SER A 86 -3.55 4.46 16.42
N GLY A 87 -3.49 5.56 17.17
CA GLY A 87 -3.77 6.92 16.69
C GLY A 87 -2.89 7.33 15.52
N VAL A 88 -1.69 6.75 15.38
CA VAL A 88 -0.80 6.97 14.22
C VAL A 88 -1.45 6.52 12.92
N TRP A 89 -2.33 5.52 12.90
CA TRP A 89 -3.02 5.07 11.69
C TRP A 89 -4.55 5.17 11.77
N GLY A 90 -5.10 5.65 12.88
CA GLY A 90 -6.53 5.91 13.06
C GLY A 90 -7.04 7.15 12.33
N ASN A 91 -6.15 7.90 11.68
CA ASN A 91 -6.47 9.10 10.93
C ASN A 91 -6.02 8.97 9.46
N HIS A 92 -6.37 9.96 8.63
CA HIS A 92 -6.09 9.91 7.19
C HIS A 92 -4.59 9.91 6.87
N GLU A 93 -3.86 10.94 7.27
CA GLU A 93 -2.44 11.16 6.92
C GLU A 93 -1.57 10.02 7.45
N GLY A 94 -1.84 9.62 8.68
CA GLY A 94 -1.17 8.54 9.37
C GLY A 94 -1.44 7.15 8.76
N SER A 95 -2.68 6.88 8.35
CA SER A 95 -3.00 5.64 7.62
C SER A 95 -2.28 5.54 6.27
N MET A 96 -2.03 6.66 5.60
CA MET A 96 -1.25 6.70 4.35
C MET A 96 0.24 6.47 4.59
N MET A 97 0.77 6.94 5.72
CA MET A 97 2.11 6.56 6.16
C MET A 97 2.23 5.06 6.46
N LEU A 98 1.24 4.45 7.11
CA LEU A 98 1.20 2.99 7.32
C LEU A 98 1.12 2.24 5.98
N TRP A 99 0.32 2.75 5.04
CA TRP A 99 0.22 2.20 3.69
C TRP A 99 1.58 2.22 2.97
N LEU A 100 2.31 3.35 3.02
CA LEU A 100 3.65 3.48 2.42
C LEU A 100 4.70 2.60 3.14
N LEU A 101 4.61 2.49 4.46
CA LEU A 101 5.46 1.60 5.26
C LEU A 101 5.31 0.14 4.80
N ILE A 102 4.06 -0.32 4.61
CA ILE A 102 3.79 -1.67 4.15
C ILE A 102 4.24 -1.88 2.69
N LEU A 103 4.06 -0.88 1.82
CA LEU A 103 4.54 -0.96 0.42
C LEU A 103 6.06 -1.13 0.37
N THR A 104 6.79 -0.31 1.12
CA THR A 104 8.25 -0.36 1.18
C THR A 104 8.75 -1.61 1.91
N LEU A 105 8.00 -2.13 2.89
CA LEU A 105 8.25 -3.44 3.49
C LEU A 105 8.19 -4.54 2.43
N PHE A 106 7.12 -4.61 1.64
CA PHE A 106 7.01 -5.62 0.57
C PHE A 106 8.10 -5.46 -0.50
N SER A 107 8.48 -4.23 -0.85
CA SER A 107 9.64 -3.96 -1.71
C SER A 107 10.94 -4.52 -1.12
N ALA A 108 11.20 -4.28 0.16
CA ALA A 108 12.36 -4.81 0.87
C ALA A 108 12.32 -6.36 0.95
N LEU A 109 11.16 -6.96 1.19
CA LEU A 109 11.00 -8.41 1.19
C LEU A 109 11.32 -9.01 -0.18
N VAL A 110 10.84 -8.41 -1.28
CA VAL A 110 11.21 -8.84 -2.65
C VAL A 110 12.71 -8.68 -2.89
N ALA A 111 13.31 -7.58 -2.41
CA ALA A 111 14.75 -7.33 -2.53
C ALA A 111 15.59 -8.42 -1.81
N VAL A 112 15.17 -8.86 -0.63
CA VAL A 112 15.88 -9.84 0.20
C VAL A 112 15.63 -11.28 -0.25
N PHE A 113 14.37 -11.65 -0.49
CA PHE A 113 13.95 -13.03 -0.76
C PHE A 113 13.90 -13.36 -2.26
N GLY A 114 13.91 -12.36 -3.15
CA GLY A 114 13.90 -12.53 -4.61
C GLY A 114 15.24 -12.96 -5.22
N ARG A 115 16.13 -13.65 -4.49
CA ARG A 115 17.48 -14.05 -4.96
C ARG A 115 17.45 -15.06 -6.11
N ASN A 116 16.37 -15.83 -6.22
CA ASN A 116 16.18 -16.85 -7.25
C ASN A 116 15.46 -16.32 -8.50
N LEU A 117 15.19 -15.02 -8.56
CA LEU A 117 14.59 -14.37 -9.72
C LEU A 117 15.67 -14.06 -10.77
N PRO A 118 15.33 -14.10 -12.07
CA PRO A 118 16.17 -13.47 -13.09
C PRO A 118 16.47 -12.01 -12.72
N GLU A 119 17.71 -11.56 -12.93
CA GLU A 119 18.15 -10.22 -12.50
C GLU A 119 17.29 -9.10 -13.09
N THR A 120 16.94 -9.20 -14.38
CA THR A 120 16.07 -8.24 -15.06
C THR A 120 14.67 -8.20 -14.44
N LEU A 121 14.11 -9.37 -14.11
CA LEU A 121 12.76 -9.47 -13.57
C LEU A 121 12.72 -8.85 -12.18
N LYS A 122 13.69 -9.17 -11.35
CA LYS A 122 13.83 -8.58 -10.01
C LYS A 122 13.95 -7.06 -10.09
N ALA A 123 14.83 -6.56 -10.96
CA ALA A 123 15.04 -5.12 -11.15
C ALA A 123 13.75 -4.41 -11.60
N ASN A 124 13.02 -4.98 -12.57
CA ASN A 124 11.76 -4.43 -13.06
C ASN A 124 10.66 -4.48 -11.99
N VAL A 125 10.54 -5.57 -11.21
CA VAL A 125 9.54 -5.68 -10.13
C VAL A 125 9.77 -4.61 -9.07
N LEU A 126 11.01 -4.43 -8.61
CA LEU A 126 11.35 -3.43 -7.61
C LEU A 126 11.18 -1.99 -8.15
N ALA A 127 11.43 -1.77 -9.45
CA ALA A 127 11.15 -0.48 -10.06
C ALA A 127 9.65 -0.17 -10.17
N VAL A 128 8.80 -1.15 -10.50
CA VAL A 128 7.34 -0.96 -10.52
C VAL A 128 6.82 -0.70 -9.10
N GLN A 129 7.34 -1.39 -8.09
CA GLN A 129 7.09 -1.05 -6.68
C GLN A 129 7.49 0.40 -6.36
N ALA A 130 8.65 0.85 -6.87
CA ALA A 130 9.09 2.22 -6.72
C ALA A 130 8.21 3.24 -7.47
N TRP A 131 7.59 2.88 -8.60
CA TRP A 131 6.61 3.74 -9.29
C TRP A 131 5.43 4.02 -8.37
N ILE A 132 4.87 2.97 -7.78
CA ILE A 132 3.76 3.09 -6.82
C ILE A 132 4.22 3.91 -5.60
N SER A 133 5.44 3.66 -5.12
CA SER A 133 5.99 4.35 -3.95
C SER A 133 6.21 5.84 -4.22
N VAL A 134 6.67 6.24 -5.41
CA VAL A 134 6.77 7.66 -5.82
C VAL A 134 5.41 8.32 -5.75
N ALA A 135 4.38 7.69 -6.33
CA ALA A 135 3.03 8.25 -6.36
C ALA A 135 2.46 8.47 -4.95
N PHE A 136 2.57 7.47 -4.07
CA PHE A 136 2.07 7.59 -2.70
C PHE A 136 2.91 8.49 -1.82
N THR A 137 4.24 8.53 -2.00
CA THR A 137 5.09 9.47 -1.25
C THR A 137 4.80 10.91 -1.65
N LEU A 138 4.59 11.18 -2.95
CA LEU A 138 4.13 12.50 -3.43
C LEU A 138 2.75 12.86 -2.87
N PHE A 139 1.81 11.91 -2.89
CA PHE A 139 0.48 12.11 -2.31
C PHE A 139 0.56 12.55 -0.84
N ILE A 140 1.37 11.85 -0.03
CA ILE A 140 1.59 12.17 1.38
C ILE A 140 2.22 13.56 1.52
N LEU A 141 3.34 13.82 0.84
CA LEU A 141 4.07 15.08 1.00
C LEU A 141 3.27 16.31 0.55
N LEU A 142 2.45 16.18 -0.49
CA LEU A 142 1.75 17.31 -1.11
C LEU A 142 0.34 17.55 -0.57
N THR A 143 -0.37 16.49 -0.19
CA THR A 143 -1.82 16.59 0.12
C THR A 143 -2.23 15.95 1.44
N SER A 144 -1.32 15.23 2.11
CA SER A 144 -1.65 14.46 3.32
C SER A 144 -0.45 14.37 4.26
N ASN A 145 0.20 15.52 4.52
CA ASN A 145 1.45 15.57 5.26
C ASN A 145 1.20 15.46 6.77
N PRO A 146 1.66 14.39 7.45
CA PRO A 146 1.41 14.21 8.88
C PRO A 146 2.34 15.02 9.78
N PHE A 147 3.31 15.76 9.22
CA PHE A 147 4.33 16.51 9.96
C PHE A 147 4.08 18.02 10.01
N LEU A 148 2.87 18.47 9.63
CA LEU A 148 2.49 19.87 9.72
C LEU A 148 2.61 20.39 11.16
N ARG A 149 3.16 21.60 11.30
CA ARG A 149 3.50 22.21 12.58
C ARG A 149 2.48 23.27 12.96
N LEU A 150 2.11 23.31 14.24
CA LEU A 150 1.29 24.36 14.83
C LEU A 150 2.16 25.32 15.63
N ASP A 151 1.98 26.62 15.40
CA ASP A 151 2.65 27.69 16.14
C ASP A 151 1.64 28.84 16.44
N PRO A 152 1.27 29.08 17.71
CA PRO A 152 1.74 28.39 18.92
C PRO A 152 1.21 26.96 19.03
N ALA A 153 1.98 26.08 19.65
CA ALA A 153 1.55 24.72 19.95
C ALA A 153 0.37 24.73 20.96
N PRO A 154 -0.75 24.06 20.66
CA PRO A 154 -1.84 23.88 21.62
C PRO A 154 -1.38 23.16 22.89
N ALA A 155 -2.03 23.47 24.02
CA ALA A 155 -1.72 22.85 25.30
C ALA A 155 -2.20 21.39 25.42
N GLU A 156 -3.23 21.02 24.65
CA GLU A 156 -3.86 19.70 24.71
C GLU A 156 -4.46 19.31 23.33
N GLY A 157 -4.53 18.01 23.07
CA GLY A 157 -5.10 17.44 21.85
C GLY A 157 -6.62 17.30 21.88
N ARG A 158 -7.21 17.02 20.72
CA ARG A 158 -8.67 16.91 20.50
C ARG A 158 -9.23 15.51 20.77
N ASP A 159 -8.39 14.62 21.28
CA ASP A 159 -8.66 13.20 21.49
C ASP A 159 -8.85 12.41 20.20
N LEU A 160 -8.74 11.08 20.31
CA LEU A 160 -9.11 10.18 19.23
C LEU A 160 -10.64 10.05 19.23
N ASN A 161 -11.25 9.93 18.04
CA ASN A 161 -12.67 9.64 17.91
C ASN A 161 -13.06 8.49 18.86
N PRO A 162 -14.07 8.64 19.74
CA PRO A 162 -14.41 7.63 20.75
C PRO A 162 -14.64 6.23 20.19
N VAL A 163 -15.22 6.10 18.99
CA VAL A 163 -15.46 4.81 18.31
C VAL A 163 -14.15 4.10 17.94
N LEU A 164 -13.07 4.87 17.78
CA LEU A 164 -11.75 4.37 17.43
C LEU A 164 -10.89 4.03 18.65
N GLN A 165 -11.33 4.35 19.87
CA GLN A 165 -10.67 3.95 21.12
C GLN A 165 -11.00 2.49 21.48
N ASP A 166 -10.76 1.60 20.53
CA ASP A 166 -10.99 0.16 20.65
C ASP A 166 -9.79 -0.62 20.12
N VAL A 167 -9.56 -1.82 20.68
CA VAL A 167 -8.44 -2.70 20.28
C VAL A 167 -8.54 -3.10 18.80
N GLY A 168 -9.74 -3.13 18.24
CA GLY A 168 -10.01 -3.31 16.82
C GLY A 168 -9.22 -2.32 15.95
N LEU A 169 -9.12 -1.04 16.34
CA LEU A 169 -8.30 -0.06 15.61
C LEU A 169 -6.83 -0.46 15.58
N ALA A 170 -6.30 -1.03 16.67
CA ALA A 170 -4.89 -1.38 16.73
C ALA A 170 -4.54 -2.57 15.82
N ILE A 171 -5.51 -3.44 15.51
CA ILE A 171 -5.28 -4.72 14.83
C ILE A 171 -5.79 -4.72 13.39
N HIS A 172 -7.01 -4.23 13.16
CA HIS A 172 -7.68 -4.36 11.86
C HIS A 172 -6.97 -3.61 10.72
N PRO A 173 -6.66 -2.30 10.82
CA PRO A 173 -6.04 -1.55 9.72
C PRO A 173 -4.67 -2.12 9.28
N PRO A 174 -3.74 -2.50 10.19
CA PRO A 174 -2.50 -3.17 9.79
C PRO A 174 -2.73 -4.47 8.99
N LEU A 175 -3.67 -5.32 9.41
CA LEU A 175 -4.01 -6.55 8.69
C LEU A 175 -4.61 -6.25 7.31
N LEU A 176 -5.55 -5.30 7.25
CA LEU A 176 -6.20 -4.89 6.02
C LEU A 176 -5.18 -4.34 5.01
N TYR A 177 -4.28 -3.44 5.45
CA TYR A 177 -3.26 -2.87 4.59
C TYR A 177 -2.18 -3.88 4.18
N LEU A 178 -1.79 -4.82 5.05
CA LEU A 178 -0.91 -5.93 4.66
C LEU A 178 -1.51 -6.74 3.52
N GLY A 179 -2.84 -6.89 3.49
CA GLY A 179 -3.56 -7.49 2.38
C GLY A 179 -3.61 -6.62 1.13
N TYR A 180 -4.21 -5.42 1.22
CA TYR A 180 -4.38 -4.49 0.09
C TYR A 180 -3.06 -4.17 -0.61
N VAL A 181 -2.08 -3.74 0.18
CA VAL A 181 -0.78 -3.30 -0.32
C VAL A 181 0.07 -4.50 -0.70
N GLY A 182 -0.11 -5.65 -0.07
CA GLY A 182 0.58 -6.90 -0.46
C GLY A 182 0.30 -7.31 -1.90
N PHE A 183 -0.91 -7.07 -2.42
CA PHE A 183 -1.22 -7.33 -3.84
C PHE A 183 -0.45 -6.44 -4.82
N SER A 184 0.16 -5.33 -4.37
CA SER A 184 1.05 -4.51 -5.21
C SER A 184 2.25 -5.31 -5.74
N VAL A 185 2.73 -6.31 -4.99
CA VAL A 185 3.81 -7.19 -5.43
C VAL A 185 3.35 -8.02 -6.62
N CYS A 186 2.16 -8.61 -6.53
CA CYS A 186 1.57 -9.39 -7.62
C CYS A 186 1.39 -8.54 -8.88
N PHE A 187 0.88 -7.32 -8.72
CA PHE A 187 0.79 -6.32 -9.79
C PHE A 187 2.16 -6.00 -10.39
N SER A 188 3.18 -5.82 -9.55
CA SER A 188 4.54 -5.47 -9.99
C SER A 188 5.18 -6.60 -10.79
N PHE A 189 4.98 -7.86 -10.37
CA PHE A 189 5.36 -9.04 -11.16
C PHE A 189 4.64 -9.12 -12.50
N ALA A 190 3.35 -8.80 -12.55
CA ALA A 190 2.58 -8.80 -13.79
C ALA A 190 3.08 -7.74 -14.77
N VAL A 191 3.24 -6.50 -14.31
CA VAL A 191 3.77 -5.40 -15.14
C VAL A 191 5.20 -5.68 -15.59
N ALA A 192 6.09 -6.12 -14.68
CA ALA A 192 7.45 -6.47 -15.02
C ALA A 192 7.53 -7.57 -16.07
N ALA A 193 6.73 -8.63 -15.93
CA ALA A 193 6.73 -9.73 -16.90
C ALA A 193 6.13 -9.33 -18.26
N LEU A 194 5.14 -8.41 -18.29
CA LEU A 194 4.65 -7.80 -19.52
C LEU A 194 5.72 -6.93 -20.20
N LEU A 195 6.52 -6.18 -19.44
CA LEU A 195 7.65 -5.41 -19.97
C LEU A 195 8.69 -6.34 -20.60
N GLU A 196 9.03 -7.45 -19.93
CA GLU A 196 9.99 -8.44 -20.44
C GLU A 196 9.44 -9.30 -21.59
N GLY A 197 8.13 -9.53 -21.62
CA GLY A 197 7.49 -10.42 -22.59
C GLY A 197 7.73 -11.91 -22.32
N ARG A 198 8.03 -12.29 -21.08
CA ARG A 198 8.26 -13.68 -20.68
C ARG A 198 7.35 -14.04 -19.50
N ILE A 199 6.46 -15.01 -19.72
CA ILE A 199 5.48 -15.48 -18.72
C ILE A 199 5.41 -17.00 -18.81
N ASP A 200 5.98 -17.68 -17.82
CA ASP A 200 6.13 -19.14 -17.76
C ASP A 200 5.67 -19.71 -16.40
N ALA A 201 5.72 -21.03 -16.24
CA ALA A 201 5.39 -21.65 -14.95
C ALA A 201 6.25 -21.13 -13.78
N ALA A 202 7.50 -20.71 -14.03
CA ALA A 202 8.38 -20.18 -12.99
C ALA A 202 7.85 -18.85 -12.44
N TRP A 203 7.33 -17.98 -13.33
CA TRP A 203 6.64 -16.76 -12.93
C TRP A 203 5.49 -17.03 -11.97
N ALA A 204 4.63 -18.02 -12.28
CA ALA A 204 3.51 -18.38 -11.41
C ALA A 204 3.98 -18.85 -10.02
N ARG A 205 5.07 -19.63 -9.95
CA ARG A 205 5.68 -20.06 -8.68
C ARG A 205 6.18 -18.89 -7.84
N TRP A 206 6.71 -17.84 -8.46
CA TRP A 206 7.18 -16.66 -7.74
C TRP A 206 6.04 -15.79 -7.23
N VAL A 207 4.95 -15.65 -7.99
CA VAL A 207 3.79 -14.81 -7.61
C VAL A 207 2.94 -15.46 -6.52
N ARG A 208 2.73 -16.77 -6.58
CA ARG A 208 1.85 -17.52 -5.66
C ARG A 208 2.08 -17.23 -4.16
N PRO A 209 3.30 -17.27 -3.60
CA PRO A 209 3.49 -17.00 -2.17
C PRO A 209 3.10 -15.56 -1.78
N TRP A 210 3.30 -14.57 -2.67
CA TRP A 210 2.88 -13.19 -2.42
C TRP A 210 1.36 -13.06 -2.48
N THR A 211 0.70 -13.69 -3.46
CA THR A 211 -0.76 -13.75 -3.55
C THR A 211 -1.35 -14.36 -2.28
N LEU A 212 -0.79 -15.48 -1.82
CA LEU A 212 -1.27 -16.18 -0.63
C LEU A 212 -1.09 -15.31 0.63
N ALA A 213 0.09 -14.71 0.82
CA ALA A 213 0.35 -13.85 1.98
C ALA A 213 -0.63 -12.65 2.02
N ALA A 214 -0.76 -11.93 0.90
CA ALA A 214 -1.69 -10.80 0.79
C ALA A 214 -3.15 -11.24 1.01
N TRP A 215 -3.57 -12.35 0.42
CA TRP A 215 -4.91 -12.89 0.58
C TRP A 215 -5.19 -13.32 2.04
N THR A 216 -4.22 -13.94 2.72
CA THR A 216 -4.36 -14.32 4.14
C THR A 216 -4.52 -13.09 5.03
N PHE A 217 -3.67 -12.08 4.88
CA PHE A 217 -3.80 -10.84 5.64
C PHE A 217 -5.09 -10.10 5.35
N LEU A 218 -5.53 -10.06 4.08
CA LEU A 218 -6.82 -9.47 3.72
C LEU A 218 -7.99 -10.23 4.36
N THR A 219 -7.93 -11.57 4.37
CA THR A 219 -8.95 -12.40 5.03
C THR A 219 -9.02 -12.13 6.53
N LEU A 220 -7.88 -12.05 7.20
CA LEU A 220 -7.80 -11.71 8.63
C LEU A 220 -8.27 -10.28 8.89
N GLY A 221 -7.91 -9.33 8.02
CA GLY A 221 -8.36 -7.94 8.09
C GLY A 221 -9.88 -7.84 7.98
N ILE A 222 -10.47 -8.48 6.97
CA ILE A 222 -11.93 -8.52 6.79
C ILE A 222 -12.60 -9.19 8.01
N ALA A 223 -12.13 -10.36 8.44
CA ALA A 223 -12.72 -11.07 9.57
C ALA A 223 -12.67 -10.26 10.87
N MET A 224 -11.53 -9.63 11.17
CA MET A 224 -11.37 -8.77 12.34
C MET A 224 -12.23 -7.51 12.23
N GLY A 225 -12.29 -6.89 11.06
CA GLY A 225 -13.13 -5.71 10.81
C GLY A 225 -14.61 -6.03 10.97
N SER A 226 -15.07 -7.16 10.44
CA SER A 226 -16.44 -7.64 10.60
C SER A 226 -16.80 -7.94 12.06
N TYR A 227 -15.87 -8.52 12.83
CA TYR A 227 -16.07 -8.73 14.26
C TYR A 227 -16.19 -7.41 15.01
N TRP A 228 -15.29 -6.45 14.73
CA TRP A 228 -15.33 -5.12 15.34
C TRP A 228 -16.62 -4.36 15.04
N ALA A 229 -16.99 -4.28 13.76
CA ALA A 229 -18.23 -3.65 13.34
C ALA A 229 -19.46 -4.28 14.01
N TYR A 230 -19.47 -5.60 14.20
CA TYR A 230 -20.59 -6.30 14.82
C TYR A 230 -20.86 -5.86 16.26
N TYR A 231 -19.83 -5.73 17.10
CA TYR A 231 -20.06 -5.35 18.51
C TYR A 231 -20.12 -3.84 18.71
N GLU A 232 -19.43 -3.05 17.89
CA GLU A 232 -19.40 -1.59 18.03
C GLU A 232 -20.67 -0.95 17.44
N LEU A 233 -21.15 -1.45 16.29
CA LEU A 233 -22.30 -0.89 15.56
C LEU A 233 -23.60 -1.72 15.72
N GLY A 234 -23.53 -2.89 16.35
CA GLY A 234 -24.69 -3.74 16.69
C GLY A 234 -25.37 -4.44 15.50
N TRP A 235 -26.59 -4.96 15.72
CA TRP A 235 -27.40 -5.74 14.75
C TRP A 235 -27.99 -4.92 13.58
N GLY A 236 -27.40 -3.76 13.28
CA GLY A 236 -27.56 -3.01 12.03
C GLY A 236 -26.25 -2.87 11.23
N GLY A 237 -25.15 -3.48 11.70
CA GLY A 237 -23.78 -3.26 11.23
C GLY A 237 -22.96 -4.53 10.93
N TRP A 238 -23.57 -5.71 10.81
CA TRP A 238 -22.90 -6.82 10.12
C TRP A 238 -23.08 -6.64 8.62
N TRP A 239 -22.02 -6.29 7.90
CA TRP A 239 -21.99 -6.40 6.44
C TRP A 239 -23.18 -5.67 5.80
N PHE A 240 -23.44 -4.42 6.19
CA PHE A 240 -24.58 -3.63 5.69
C PHE A 240 -24.43 -3.23 4.21
N TRP A 241 -23.58 -3.96 3.48
CA TRP A 241 -23.07 -3.57 2.18
C TRP A 241 -22.53 -2.14 2.21
N ASP A 242 -21.90 -1.74 3.32
CA ASP A 242 -21.25 -0.45 3.40
C ASP A 242 -20.16 -0.37 2.31
N PRO A 243 -20.04 0.77 1.59
CA PRO A 243 -19.08 0.88 0.50
C PRO A 243 -17.63 0.55 0.88
N VAL A 244 -17.23 0.79 2.13
CA VAL A 244 -15.87 0.51 2.61
C VAL A 244 -15.66 -0.97 2.87
N GLU A 245 -16.66 -1.67 3.41
CA GLU A 245 -16.63 -3.12 3.55
C GLU A 245 -16.59 -3.80 2.17
N ASN A 246 -17.46 -3.38 1.25
CA ASN A 246 -17.50 -3.89 -0.11
C ASN A 246 -16.21 -3.60 -0.89
N ALA A 247 -15.58 -2.45 -0.64
CA ALA A 247 -14.28 -2.11 -1.21
C ALA A 247 -13.20 -3.14 -0.86
N SER A 248 -13.25 -3.75 0.33
CA SER A 248 -12.32 -4.79 0.75
C SER A 248 -12.64 -6.17 0.19
N PHE A 249 -13.91 -6.44 -0.06
CA PHE A 249 -14.38 -7.71 -0.60
C PHE A 249 -14.02 -7.89 -2.09
N MET A 250 -14.05 -6.82 -2.88
CA MET A 250 -13.70 -6.86 -4.31
C MET A 250 -12.30 -7.42 -4.60
N PRO A 251 -11.20 -6.89 -4.02
CA PRO A 251 -9.86 -7.46 -4.21
C PRO A 251 -9.73 -8.84 -3.56
N TRP A 252 -10.51 -9.17 -2.53
CA TRP A 252 -10.51 -10.51 -1.96
C TRP A 252 -11.04 -11.56 -2.96
N LEU A 253 -12.14 -11.26 -3.66
CA LEU A 253 -12.68 -12.13 -4.71
C LEU A 253 -11.71 -12.29 -5.89
N ALA A 254 -11.18 -11.18 -6.40
CA ALA A 254 -10.19 -11.20 -7.48
C ALA A 254 -8.89 -11.92 -7.06
N GLY A 255 -8.43 -11.70 -5.83
CA GLY A 255 -7.27 -12.38 -5.24
C GLY A 255 -7.48 -13.88 -5.06
N THR A 256 -8.71 -14.29 -4.70
CA THR A 256 -9.09 -15.71 -4.66
C THR A 256 -9.00 -16.33 -6.06
N ALA A 257 -9.56 -15.68 -7.07
CA ALA A 257 -9.45 -16.13 -8.45
C ALA A 257 -7.99 -16.17 -8.93
N LEU A 258 -7.17 -15.17 -8.56
CA LEU A 258 -5.74 -15.11 -8.86
C LEU A 258 -4.99 -16.30 -8.25
N LEU A 259 -5.26 -16.65 -6.99
CA LEU A 259 -4.60 -17.77 -6.32
C LEU A 259 -4.86 -19.10 -7.04
N HIS A 260 -6.11 -19.34 -7.45
CA HIS A 260 -6.48 -20.53 -8.20
C HIS A 260 -5.88 -20.52 -9.62
N SER A 261 -5.93 -19.37 -10.30
CA SER A 261 -5.35 -19.20 -11.63
C SER A 261 -3.83 -19.44 -11.63
N ALA A 262 -3.12 -18.91 -10.63
CA ALA A 262 -1.68 -19.10 -10.48
C ALA A 262 -1.30 -20.57 -10.25
N LEU A 263 -2.09 -21.32 -9.47
CA LEU A 263 -1.90 -22.76 -9.29
C LEU A 263 -2.06 -23.54 -10.60
N VAL A 264 -3.09 -23.23 -11.37
CA VAL A 264 -3.32 -23.86 -12.69
C VAL A 264 -2.19 -23.52 -13.65
N MET A 265 -1.74 -22.26 -13.67
CA MET A 265 -0.64 -21.79 -14.50
C MET A 265 0.68 -22.48 -14.12
N GLU A 266 0.98 -22.62 -12.83
CA GLU A 266 2.18 -23.32 -12.37
C GLU A 266 2.19 -24.81 -12.75
N LYS A 267 1.04 -25.49 -12.63
CA LYS A 267 0.95 -26.95 -12.79
C LYS A 267 0.71 -27.40 -14.23
N ARG A 268 0.02 -26.58 -15.03
CA ARG A 268 -0.47 -26.96 -16.36
C ARG A 268 -0.06 -25.98 -17.45
N GLU A 269 0.65 -24.90 -17.12
CA GLU A 269 0.96 -23.79 -18.04
C GLU A 269 -0.25 -23.19 -18.76
N ALA A 270 -1.45 -23.39 -18.21
CA ALA A 270 -2.70 -22.83 -18.74
C ALA A 270 -3.04 -21.49 -18.07
N LEU A 271 -3.99 -20.75 -18.65
CA LEU A 271 -4.51 -19.50 -18.08
C LEU A 271 -3.49 -18.35 -17.90
N LYS A 272 -2.32 -18.38 -18.57
CA LYS A 272 -1.26 -17.35 -18.45
C LYS A 272 -1.81 -15.92 -18.53
N ILE A 273 -2.60 -15.63 -19.56
CA ILE A 273 -3.22 -14.32 -19.79
C ILE A 273 -4.17 -13.94 -18.64
N TRP A 274 -4.98 -14.89 -18.18
CA TRP A 274 -5.92 -14.68 -17.07
C TRP A 274 -5.20 -14.43 -15.75
N THR A 275 -4.13 -15.16 -15.45
CA THR A 275 -3.37 -14.97 -14.22
C THR A 275 -2.76 -13.57 -14.16
N VAL A 276 -2.22 -13.08 -15.28
CA VAL A 276 -1.67 -11.72 -15.39
C VAL A 276 -2.76 -10.67 -15.26
N LEU A 277 -3.90 -10.86 -15.94
CA LEU A 277 -5.04 -9.94 -15.83
C LEU A 277 -5.57 -9.88 -14.39
N LEU A 278 -5.73 -11.01 -13.73
CA LEU A 278 -6.19 -11.09 -12.34
C LEU A 278 -5.19 -10.43 -11.37
N ALA A 279 -3.89 -10.54 -11.60
CA ALA A 279 -2.88 -9.83 -10.81
C ALA A 279 -3.01 -8.31 -10.96
N ILE A 280 -3.27 -7.82 -12.17
CA ILE A 280 -3.53 -6.40 -12.42
C ILE A 280 -4.83 -5.95 -11.75
N LEU A 281 -5.92 -6.69 -11.96
CA LEU A 281 -7.25 -6.35 -11.44
C LEU A 281 -7.29 -6.37 -9.91
N THR A 282 -6.65 -7.34 -9.25
CA THR A 282 -6.68 -7.47 -7.80
C THR A 282 -6.09 -6.24 -7.10
N PHE A 283 -4.93 -5.76 -7.54
CA PHE A 283 -4.35 -4.54 -7.00
C PHE A 283 -5.12 -3.28 -7.45
N SER A 284 -5.63 -3.27 -8.68
CA SER A 284 -6.49 -2.17 -9.18
C SER A 284 -7.73 -1.98 -8.30
N LEU A 285 -8.36 -3.08 -7.87
CA LEU A 285 -9.51 -3.05 -6.96
C LEU A 285 -9.10 -2.59 -5.54
N SER A 286 -7.89 -2.94 -5.08
CA SER A 286 -7.35 -2.44 -3.80
C SER A 286 -7.10 -0.92 -3.83
N LEU A 287 -6.54 -0.40 -4.93
CA LEU A 287 -6.39 1.04 -5.16
C LEU A 287 -7.75 1.73 -5.26
N MET A 288 -8.72 1.13 -5.99
CA MET A 288 -10.08 1.64 -6.08
C MET A 288 -10.71 1.76 -4.69
N GLY A 289 -10.53 0.76 -3.83
CA GLY A 289 -10.99 0.84 -2.44
C GLY A 289 -10.38 2.02 -1.68
N THR A 290 -9.09 2.31 -1.90
CA THR A 290 -8.45 3.50 -1.31
C THR A 290 -9.11 4.79 -1.78
N PHE A 291 -9.44 4.91 -3.07
CA PHE A 291 -10.17 6.04 -3.62
C PHE A 291 -11.58 6.17 -3.02
N LEU A 292 -12.36 5.07 -2.96
CA LEU A 292 -13.73 5.11 -2.46
C LEU A 292 -13.80 5.59 -1.00
N VAL A 293 -12.86 5.15 -0.17
CA VAL A 293 -12.82 5.49 1.28
C VAL A 293 -12.32 6.92 1.53
N ARG A 294 -11.47 7.47 0.65
CA ARG A 294 -10.69 8.69 0.93
C ARG A 294 -11.00 9.88 0.01
N SER A 295 -11.81 9.68 -1.03
CA SER A 295 -12.19 10.75 -1.97
C SER A 295 -13.38 11.59 -1.53
N GLY A 296 -14.17 11.12 -0.56
CA GLY A 296 -15.43 11.76 -0.16
C GLY A 296 -16.55 11.64 -1.22
N VAL A 297 -16.36 10.84 -2.28
CA VAL A 297 -17.36 10.62 -3.35
C VAL A 297 -18.55 9.80 -2.85
N LEU A 298 -18.34 8.94 -1.85
CA LEU A 298 -19.38 8.15 -1.21
C LEU A 298 -19.52 8.53 0.27
N THR A 299 -20.75 8.55 0.76
CA THR A 299 -21.05 8.65 2.20
C THR A 299 -20.87 7.28 2.84
N SER A 300 -20.04 7.18 3.88
CA SER A 300 -19.88 5.96 4.68
C SER A 300 -19.59 6.31 6.14
N VAL A 301 -20.03 5.47 7.07
CA VAL A 301 -19.68 5.56 8.50
C VAL A 301 -18.19 5.36 8.75
N HIS A 302 -17.46 4.80 7.78
CA HIS A 302 -16.02 4.57 7.80
C HIS A 302 -15.21 5.68 7.09
N ALA A 303 -15.88 6.69 6.52
CA ALA A 303 -15.23 7.80 5.82
C ALA A 303 -14.98 8.97 6.77
N PHE A 304 -13.72 9.17 7.17
CA PHE A 304 -13.32 10.19 8.15
C PHE A 304 -12.62 11.42 7.54
N ALA A 305 -12.44 11.46 6.21
CA ALA A 305 -11.81 12.58 5.51
C ALA A 305 -12.44 12.82 4.13
N SER A 306 -12.91 14.04 3.86
CA SER A 306 -13.49 14.46 2.59
C SER A 306 -12.79 15.74 2.09
N ASP A 307 -11.67 15.56 1.39
CA ASP A 307 -10.95 16.66 0.74
C ASP A 307 -10.90 16.40 -0.78
N PRO A 308 -11.53 17.26 -1.60
CA PRO A 308 -11.55 17.11 -3.05
C PRO A 308 -10.15 17.03 -3.68
N SER A 309 -9.15 17.73 -3.12
CA SER A 309 -7.79 17.72 -3.65
C SER A 309 -7.14 16.34 -3.51
N ARG A 310 -7.38 15.66 -2.38
CA ARG A 310 -6.91 14.29 -2.12
C ARG A 310 -7.60 13.30 -3.05
N GLY A 311 -8.92 13.45 -3.24
CA GLY A 311 -9.70 12.64 -4.17
C GLY A 311 -9.19 12.72 -5.61
N VAL A 312 -8.93 13.93 -6.11
CA VAL A 312 -8.36 14.14 -7.46
C VAL A 312 -6.97 13.51 -7.59
N PHE A 313 -6.10 13.67 -6.58
CA PHE A 313 -4.77 13.07 -6.62
C PHE A 313 -4.84 11.54 -6.71
N ILE A 314 -5.66 10.90 -5.88
CA ILE A 314 -5.85 9.44 -5.90
C ILE A 314 -6.48 8.99 -7.24
N LEU A 315 -7.39 9.78 -7.82
CA LEU A 315 -7.94 9.49 -9.14
C LEU A 315 -6.86 9.50 -10.23
N CYS A 316 -5.92 10.45 -10.20
CA CYS A 316 -4.76 10.45 -11.09
C CYS A 316 -3.89 9.19 -10.90
N ILE A 317 -3.65 8.77 -9.65
CA ILE A 317 -2.97 7.50 -9.35
C ILE A 317 -3.72 6.32 -10.01
N LEU A 318 -5.03 6.22 -9.83
CA LEU A 318 -5.85 5.16 -10.44
C LEU A 318 -5.73 5.15 -11.97
N LEU A 319 -5.89 6.31 -12.62
CA LEU A 319 -5.81 6.41 -14.07
C LEU A 319 -4.43 5.98 -14.60
N ILE A 320 -3.35 6.37 -13.92
CA ILE A 320 -1.99 6.02 -14.31
C ILE A 320 -1.73 4.52 -14.13
N PHE A 321 -2.00 3.95 -12.95
CA PHE A 321 -1.65 2.56 -12.67
C PHE A 321 -2.62 1.57 -13.31
N ILE A 322 -3.92 1.80 -13.20
CA ILE A 322 -4.93 0.90 -13.79
C ILE A 322 -4.95 1.08 -15.31
N GLY A 323 -5.08 2.31 -15.78
CA GLY A 323 -5.09 2.60 -17.22
C GLY A 323 -3.78 2.21 -17.89
N GLY A 324 -2.63 2.50 -17.27
CA GLY A 324 -1.32 2.12 -17.79
C GLY A 324 -1.11 0.61 -17.82
N ALA A 325 -1.44 -0.12 -16.75
CA ALA A 325 -1.26 -1.56 -16.70
C ALA A 325 -2.22 -2.31 -17.65
N LEU A 326 -3.49 -1.91 -17.72
CA LEU A 326 -4.45 -2.50 -18.65
C LEU A 326 -4.10 -2.18 -20.11
N SER A 327 -3.60 -0.97 -20.40
CA SER A 327 -3.10 -0.63 -21.74
C SER A 327 -1.90 -1.50 -22.10
N LEU A 328 -0.91 -1.62 -21.20
CA LEU A 328 0.26 -2.49 -21.39
C LEU A 328 -0.17 -3.95 -21.61
N PHE A 329 -1.11 -4.43 -20.82
CA PHE A 329 -1.70 -5.76 -20.96
C PHE A 329 -2.34 -5.93 -22.33
N ALA A 330 -3.20 -5.01 -22.77
CA ALA A 330 -3.86 -5.09 -24.08
C ALA A 330 -2.85 -5.17 -25.25
N PHE A 331 -1.75 -4.40 -25.17
CA PHE A 331 -0.71 -4.41 -26.22
C PHE A 331 0.19 -5.65 -26.21
N ARG A 332 0.40 -6.27 -25.04
CA ARG A 332 1.36 -7.37 -24.86
C ARG A 332 0.72 -8.74 -24.78
N ALA A 333 -0.53 -8.86 -24.31
CA ALA A 333 -1.24 -10.13 -24.16
C ALA A 333 -1.28 -10.98 -25.44
N PRO A 334 -1.55 -10.43 -26.65
CA PRO A 334 -1.56 -11.24 -27.87
C PRO A 334 -0.19 -11.86 -28.22
N LYS A 335 0.91 -11.23 -27.76
CA LYS A 335 2.28 -11.69 -28.01
C LYS A 335 2.73 -12.79 -27.03
N LEU A 336 1.92 -13.08 -26.00
CA LEU A 336 2.17 -14.15 -25.04
C LEU A 336 1.52 -15.48 -25.45
N SER A 337 0.62 -15.44 -26.44
CA SER A 337 -0.14 -16.58 -26.96
C SER A 337 0.57 -17.32 -28.11
N ALA A 338 1.64 -16.73 -28.65
CA ALA A 338 2.42 -17.21 -29.79
C ALA A 338 3.72 -17.85 -29.31
#